data_AF-A0A0W0CM16-F1
#
_entry.id   AF-A0A0W0CM16-F1
#
_cell.length_a   1.000
_cell.length_b   1.000
_cell.length_c   1.000
_cell.angle_alpha   90.00
_cell.angle_beta   90.00
_cell.angle_gamma   90.00
#
_symmetry.space_group_name_H-M   'P 1'
#
loop_
_entity.id
_entity.type
_entity.pdbx_description
1 polymer ?
#
loop_
_entity_poly.entity_id
_entity_poly.type
_entity_poly.pdbx_seq_one_letter_code
_entity_poly.pdbx_strand_id
1 'polypeptide(L)'
;MSFVSQFLKKKPDVLGTLEVSKKFMEHFPKKKTINKLLFDLNSRLTYKKLYPIYVGLYHGVPVPQQQKLLDGVKGSDLIVMRNVLEKVRNRTRYARPDMLKLEDKLLELAAELGNNDAIAILSFRSIRENMGTNSAAEANNEEVTIAKKLFKDLYNINHLLAIKLLGDLALEANNWEEALTFYNKYINIAVKDNGHLLTGNDDLTGEVYGKLGEIEFTYLANMTKAEEYWQKCLELTSVEDSVRWYFLAAQIYMSSEPLKSRILLEKAASQGFKESLTSLGFLEMNYFRDYGRAKEWFKLGMEVFELQSFIGFFDCCVKNEDWIAALKCLKSIEKIGTMESFGSDNTNKATVSNFMNSRAEFIDKVRLKSALV
;
A
#
# COMPACT_ATOMS: atom_id res chain seq x y z
N MET A 1 59.59 -19.23 23.45
CA MET A 1 58.40 -19.03 22.61
C MET A 1 57.99 -17.57 22.71
N SER A 2 57.68 -16.83 21.67
CA SER A 2 57.75 -16.99 20.23
C SER A 2 56.76 -15.95 19.73
N PHE A 3 57.26 -14.95 19.01
CA PHE A 3 56.61 -14.29 17.88
C PHE A 3 55.22 -13.63 18.07
N VAL A 4 55.10 -12.47 17.42
CA VAL A 4 53.85 -11.74 17.10
C VAL A 4 53.40 -10.69 18.14
N SER A 5 54.36 -9.90 18.65
CA SER A 5 54.12 -8.52 19.09
C SER A 5 54.27 -7.48 17.94
N GLN A 6 54.25 -7.92 16.69
CA GLN A 6 54.22 -7.08 15.50
C GLN A 6 53.32 -7.76 14.47
N PHE A 7 52.46 -6.98 13.80
CA PHE A 7 51.47 -7.39 12.79
C PHE A 7 50.09 -7.84 13.29
N LEU A 8 49.39 -6.95 13.99
CA LEU A 8 48.05 -6.59 13.51
C LEU A 8 47.97 -5.07 13.45
N LYS A 9 48.37 -4.54 12.29
CA LYS A 9 47.86 -3.27 11.77
C LYS A 9 46.33 -3.33 11.84
N LYS A 10 45.74 -2.91 12.96
CA LYS A 10 44.33 -2.51 12.97
C LYS A 10 44.27 -1.28 12.07
N LYS A 11 43.91 -1.51 10.80
CA LYS A 11 43.23 -0.48 10.02
C LYS A 11 42.12 0.05 10.93
N PRO A 12 41.92 1.37 11.06
CA PRO A 12 40.80 1.90 11.81
C PRO A 12 39.54 1.39 11.11
N ASP A 13 38.93 0.37 11.72
CA ASP A 13 37.64 -0.15 11.32
C ASP A 13 36.63 0.91 11.75
N VAL A 14 36.03 1.55 10.76
CA VAL A 14 35.21 2.76 10.92
C VAL A 14 33.93 2.47 11.73
N LEU A 15 33.67 1.20 12.04
CA LEU A 15 32.56 0.74 12.89
C LEU A 15 32.94 0.49 14.36
N GLY A 16 34.22 0.52 14.73
CA GLY A 16 34.68 0.10 16.07
C GLY A 16 34.18 0.96 17.24
N THR A 17 33.48 2.06 17.00
CA THR A 17 33.12 3.06 18.03
C THR A 17 31.68 3.57 17.96
N LEU A 18 30.81 3.03 17.09
CA LEU A 18 29.39 3.39 17.10
C LEU A 18 28.65 2.37 17.98
N GLU A 19 28.47 2.69 19.26
CA GLU A 19 27.49 2.00 20.09
C GLU A 19 26.12 2.10 19.40
N VAL A 20 25.67 0.98 18.85
CA VAL A 20 24.37 0.92 18.18
C VAL A 20 23.30 1.22 19.22
N SER A 21 22.52 2.29 19.04
CA SER A 21 21.56 2.67 20.07
C SER A 21 20.56 1.56 20.31
N LYS A 22 20.20 1.37 21.58
CA LYS A 22 19.15 0.43 21.99
C LYS A 22 17.86 0.66 21.19
N LYS A 23 17.53 1.93 20.94
CA LYS A 23 16.38 2.35 20.12
C LYS A 23 16.44 1.83 18.68
N PHE A 24 17.60 1.90 18.02
CA PHE A 24 17.77 1.35 16.68
C PHE A 24 17.56 -0.18 16.69
N MET A 25 18.18 -0.88 17.65
CA MET A 25 18.06 -2.34 17.75
C MET A 25 16.62 -2.82 18.01
N GLU A 26 15.83 -2.06 18.76
CA GLU A 26 14.43 -2.37 19.03
C GLU A 26 13.53 -2.16 17.80
N HIS A 27 13.81 -1.14 16.98
CA HIS A 27 12.97 -0.80 15.83
C HIS A 27 13.41 -1.44 14.52
N PHE A 28 14.71 -1.72 14.37
CA PHE A 28 15.26 -2.19 13.12
C PHE A 28 14.92 -3.66 12.88
N PRO A 29 14.64 -4.07 11.62
CA PRO A 29 14.20 -5.43 11.34
C PRO A 29 15.28 -6.47 11.66
N LYS A 30 14.84 -7.66 12.11
CA LYS A 30 15.76 -8.78 12.41
C LYS A 30 16.53 -9.19 11.15
N LYS A 31 17.80 -9.58 11.32
CA LYS A 31 18.69 -10.06 10.23
C LYS A 31 18.05 -11.10 9.32
N LYS A 32 17.31 -12.07 9.87
CA LYS A 32 16.61 -13.10 9.08
C LYS A 32 15.59 -12.50 8.10
N THR A 33 14.82 -11.52 8.57
CA THR A 33 13.83 -10.81 7.76
C THR A 33 14.50 -10.04 6.63
N ILE A 34 15.59 -9.33 6.94
CA ILE A 34 16.32 -8.54 5.93
C ILE A 34 16.97 -9.44 4.89
N ASN A 35 17.62 -10.54 5.30
CA ASN A 35 18.21 -11.48 4.34
C ASN A 35 17.16 -12.06 3.39
N LYS A 36 15.95 -12.38 3.88
CA LYS A 36 14.86 -12.84 3.04
C LYS A 36 14.46 -11.75 2.03
N LEU A 37 14.22 -10.54 2.49
CA LEU A 37 13.82 -9.43 1.62
C LEU A 37 14.91 -9.04 0.60
N LEU A 38 16.18 -9.07 0.99
CA LEU A 38 17.30 -8.84 0.08
C LEU A 38 17.36 -9.92 -1.01
N PHE A 39 17.05 -11.17 -0.67
CA PHE A 39 16.95 -12.25 -1.66
C PHE A 39 15.76 -12.03 -2.60
N ASP A 40 14.57 -11.76 -2.05
CA ASP A 40 13.36 -11.50 -2.84
C ASP A 40 13.54 -10.31 -3.81
N LEU A 41 14.33 -9.29 -3.41
CA LEU A 41 14.66 -8.11 -4.20
C LEU A 41 15.92 -8.29 -5.09
N ASN A 42 16.45 -9.51 -5.22
CA ASN A 42 17.64 -9.83 -6.02
C ASN A 42 18.85 -8.92 -5.70
N SER A 43 19.08 -8.64 -4.41
CA SER A 43 20.14 -7.73 -3.99
C SER A 43 21.53 -8.27 -4.34
N ARG A 44 22.35 -7.40 -4.91
CA ARG A 44 23.77 -7.66 -5.20
C ARG A 44 24.63 -7.73 -3.93
N LEU A 45 24.24 -7.01 -2.88
CA LEU A 45 25.02 -6.84 -1.66
C LEU A 45 24.37 -7.58 -0.48
N THR A 46 25.20 -8.14 0.38
CA THR A 46 24.72 -8.90 1.55
C THR A 46 24.43 -8.00 2.73
N TYR A 47 23.62 -8.49 3.67
CA TYR A 47 23.37 -7.82 4.96
C TYR A 47 24.65 -7.36 5.66
N LYS A 48 25.74 -8.13 5.59
CA LYS A 48 27.02 -7.77 6.22
C LYS A 48 27.59 -6.45 5.67
N LYS A 49 27.40 -6.16 4.38
CA LYS A 49 27.85 -4.92 3.74
C LYS A 49 26.86 -3.78 3.95
N LEU A 50 25.56 -4.07 3.93
CA LEU A 50 24.50 -3.04 3.99
C LEU A 50 24.17 -2.59 5.43
N TYR A 51 24.28 -3.47 6.42
CA TYR A 51 23.94 -3.16 7.81
C TYR A 51 24.72 -1.97 8.40
N PRO A 52 26.05 -1.87 8.22
CA PRO A 52 26.80 -0.68 8.61
C PRO A 52 26.27 0.64 8.06
N ILE A 53 25.71 0.63 6.85
CA ILE A 53 25.20 1.82 6.19
C ILE A 53 23.89 2.26 6.88
N TYR A 54 22.98 1.32 7.16
CA TYR A 54 21.77 1.64 7.94
C TYR A 54 22.10 2.28 9.29
N VAL A 55 23.05 1.68 10.03
CA VAL A 55 23.49 2.19 11.34
C VAL A 55 24.11 3.58 11.20
N GLY A 56 25.03 3.77 10.25
CA GLY A 56 25.68 5.06 10.04
C GLY A 56 24.72 6.18 9.67
N LEU A 57 23.77 5.91 8.78
CA LEU A 57 22.76 6.89 8.37
C LEU A 57 21.74 7.20 9.46
N TYR A 58 21.38 6.20 10.27
CA TYR A 58 20.50 6.39 11.43
C TYR A 58 21.13 7.32 12.47
N HIS A 59 22.42 7.15 12.74
CA HIS A 59 23.15 7.96 13.74
C HIS A 59 23.66 9.30 13.21
N GLY A 60 23.54 9.59 11.91
CA GLY A 60 23.97 10.87 11.34
C GLY A 60 25.50 11.01 11.29
N VAL A 61 26.20 9.95 10.87
CA VAL A 61 27.65 9.96 10.71
C VAL A 61 28.09 11.06 9.72
N PRO A 62 29.17 11.82 9.99
CA PRO A 62 29.63 12.90 9.09
C PRO A 62 29.98 12.42 7.67
N VAL A 63 29.81 13.31 6.69
CA VAL A 63 29.99 13.06 5.24
C VAL A 63 31.29 12.31 4.88
N PRO A 64 32.48 12.64 5.41
CA PRO A 64 33.71 11.93 5.06
C PRO A 64 33.70 10.45 5.46
N GLN A 65 33.07 10.12 6.60
CA GLN A 65 32.93 8.75 7.07
C GLN A 65 31.82 8.01 6.30
N GLN A 66 30.77 8.73 5.92
CA GLN A 66 29.69 8.22 5.08
C GLN A 66 30.19 7.81 3.68
N GLN A 67 31.03 8.63 3.03
CA GLN A 67 31.65 8.28 1.74
C GLN A 67 32.39 6.95 1.81
N LYS A 68 33.18 6.75 2.88
CA LYS A 68 33.90 5.49 3.10
C LYS A 68 32.99 4.30 3.38
N LEU A 69 31.83 4.50 4.02
CA LEU A 69 30.82 3.44 4.20
C LEU A 69 30.22 3.00 2.85
N LEU A 70 30.05 3.95 1.93
CA LEU A 70 29.49 3.76 0.60
C LEU A 70 30.50 3.22 -0.43
N ASP A 71 31.75 2.94 -0.05
CA ASP A 71 32.74 2.33 -0.95
C ASP A 71 32.19 1.04 -1.60
N GLY A 72 32.09 1.03 -2.93
CA GLY A 72 31.59 -0.09 -3.73
C GLY A 72 30.06 -0.26 -3.74
N VAL A 73 29.30 0.70 -3.19
CA VAL A 73 27.84 0.75 -3.17
C VAL A 73 27.37 1.65 -4.32
N LYS A 74 26.37 1.20 -5.08
CA LYS A 74 25.72 1.96 -6.15
C LYS A 74 24.41 2.54 -5.65
N GLY A 75 23.91 3.59 -6.29
CA GLY A 75 22.59 4.15 -5.96
C GLY A 75 21.45 3.12 -6.04
N SER A 76 21.52 2.14 -6.96
CA SER A 76 20.54 1.05 -7.03
C SER A 76 20.56 0.13 -5.79
N ASP A 77 21.72 -0.07 -5.15
CA ASP A 77 21.79 -0.86 -3.90
C ASP A 77 21.11 -0.11 -2.75
N LEU A 78 21.19 1.23 -2.73
CA LEU A 78 20.52 2.07 -1.74
C LEU A 78 18.99 2.09 -1.94
N ILE A 79 18.51 2.06 -3.18
CA ILE A 79 17.09 1.83 -3.48
C ILE A 79 16.63 0.47 -2.97
N VAL A 80 17.40 -0.60 -3.17
CA VAL A 80 17.08 -1.91 -2.59
C VAL A 80 17.03 -1.84 -1.06
N MET A 81 17.97 -1.14 -0.42
CA MET A 81 17.94 -0.92 1.03
C MET A 81 16.68 -0.19 1.49
N ARG A 82 16.25 0.85 0.78
CA ARG A 82 15.00 1.57 1.06
C ARG A 82 13.80 0.64 0.91
N ASN A 83 13.73 -0.12 -0.18
CA ASN A 83 12.63 -1.03 -0.48
C ASN A 83 12.50 -2.16 0.55
N VAL A 84 13.60 -2.59 1.18
CA VAL A 84 13.56 -3.51 2.33
C VAL A 84 12.80 -2.89 3.51
N LEU A 85 13.10 -1.65 3.88
CA LEU A 85 12.42 -0.96 4.98
C LEU A 85 10.95 -0.72 4.65
N GLU A 86 10.65 -0.32 3.42
CA GLU A 86 9.29 -0.14 2.90
C GLU A 86 8.48 -1.46 2.95
N LYS A 87 9.03 -2.58 2.47
CA LYS A 87 8.34 -3.88 2.57
C LYS A 87 8.14 -4.32 4.03
N VAL A 88 9.05 -4.01 4.95
CA VAL A 88 8.81 -4.25 6.38
C VAL A 88 7.67 -3.39 6.91
N ARG A 89 7.69 -2.07 6.61
CA ARG A 89 6.64 -1.12 7.00
C ARG A 89 5.27 -1.55 6.49
N ASN A 90 5.19 -2.00 5.23
CA ASN A 90 3.95 -2.48 4.62
C ASN A 90 3.44 -3.76 5.30
N ARG A 91 4.32 -4.70 5.64
CA ARG A 91 3.95 -5.94 6.35
C ARG A 91 3.53 -5.71 7.80
N THR A 92 4.20 -4.82 8.52
CA THR A 92 3.86 -4.51 9.91
C THR A 92 2.73 -3.48 10.03
N ARG A 93 2.31 -2.88 8.90
CA ARG A 93 1.33 -1.78 8.82
C ARG A 93 1.64 -0.65 9.81
N TYR A 94 2.92 -0.39 10.05
CA TYR A 94 3.37 0.55 11.07
C TYR A 94 4.52 1.41 10.57
N ALA A 95 4.26 2.71 10.44
CA ALA A 95 5.19 3.69 9.93
C ALA A 95 5.88 4.44 11.08
N ARG A 96 7.09 4.03 11.44
CA ARG A 96 7.87 4.71 12.48
C ARG A 96 8.58 5.94 11.91
N PRO A 97 8.47 7.13 12.53
CA PRO A 97 9.10 8.35 12.01
C PRO A 97 10.63 8.25 11.84
N ASP A 98 11.32 7.50 12.70
CA ASP A 98 12.77 7.33 12.61
C ASP A 98 13.20 6.40 11.47
N MET A 99 12.39 5.38 11.16
CA MET A 99 12.60 4.51 9.99
C MET A 99 12.25 5.22 8.67
N LEU A 100 11.19 6.05 8.66
CA LEU A 100 10.86 6.88 7.50
C LEU A 100 12.00 7.85 7.15
N LYS A 101 12.57 8.53 8.16
CA LYS A 101 13.75 9.38 7.95
C LYS A 101 14.94 8.61 7.39
N LEU A 102 15.10 7.34 7.77
CA LEU A 102 16.14 6.48 7.22
C LEU A 102 15.85 6.09 5.76
N GLU A 103 14.60 5.80 5.42
CA GLU A 103 14.14 5.60 4.04
C GLU A 103 14.42 6.83 3.16
N ASP A 104 14.10 8.03 3.63
CA ASP A 104 14.35 9.29 2.90
C ASP A 104 15.86 9.55 2.71
N LYS A 105 16.69 9.37 3.75
CA LYS A 105 18.15 9.52 3.61
C LYS A 105 18.75 8.54 2.59
N LEU A 106 18.26 7.31 2.55
CA LEU A 106 18.70 6.32 1.55
C LEU A 106 18.32 6.75 0.14
N LEU A 107 17.14 7.36 -0.02
CA LEU A 107 16.66 7.90 -1.30
C LEU A 107 17.52 9.09 -1.77
N GLU A 108 17.79 10.04 -0.88
CA GLU A 108 18.65 11.20 -1.16
C GLU A 108 20.03 10.76 -1.64
N LEU A 109 20.68 9.84 -0.92
CA LEU A 109 21.98 9.32 -1.31
C LEU A 109 21.95 8.50 -2.60
N ALA A 110 20.86 7.78 -2.87
CA ALA A 110 20.70 7.09 -4.14
C ALA A 110 20.70 8.10 -5.30
N ALA A 111 20.04 9.25 -5.13
CA ALA A 111 20.01 10.31 -6.13
C ALA A 111 21.38 11.00 -6.29
N GLU A 112 22.09 11.27 -5.19
CA GLU A 112 23.48 11.78 -5.23
C GLU A 112 24.43 10.83 -5.97
N LEU A 113 24.20 9.52 -5.88
CA LEU A 113 24.91 8.49 -6.64
C LEU A 113 24.39 8.29 -8.08
N GLY A 114 23.52 9.18 -8.57
CA GLY A 114 23.03 9.20 -9.95
C GLY A 114 21.97 8.13 -10.26
N ASN A 115 21.24 7.62 -9.27
CA ASN A 115 20.14 6.70 -9.53
C ASN A 115 18.90 7.45 -10.07
N ASN A 116 18.47 7.08 -11.28
CA ASN A 116 17.36 7.73 -11.96
C ASN A 116 16.00 7.57 -11.25
N ASP A 117 15.72 6.42 -10.62
CA ASP A 117 14.48 6.24 -9.85
C ASP A 117 14.44 7.19 -8.64
N ALA A 118 15.56 7.31 -7.93
CA ALA A 118 15.69 8.23 -6.80
C ALA A 118 15.49 9.69 -7.24
N ILE A 119 16.15 10.09 -8.33
CA ILE A 119 16.01 11.43 -8.92
C ILE A 119 14.56 11.67 -9.35
N ALA A 120 13.90 10.68 -9.97
CA ALA A 120 12.51 10.79 -10.38
C ALA A 120 11.59 11.07 -9.18
N ILE A 121 11.72 10.28 -8.09
CA ILE A 121 10.88 10.40 -6.90
C ILE A 121 11.09 11.76 -6.23
N LEU A 122 12.35 12.16 -5.99
CA LEU A 122 12.66 13.42 -5.31
C LEU A 122 12.26 14.63 -6.14
N SER A 123 12.56 14.61 -7.44
CA SER A 123 12.19 15.71 -8.35
C SER A 123 10.67 15.85 -8.43
N PHE A 124 9.95 14.73 -8.56
CA PHE A 124 8.49 14.74 -8.61
C PHE A 124 7.86 15.22 -7.31
N ARG A 125 8.39 14.79 -6.14
CA ARG A 125 7.95 15.26 -4.82
C ARG A 125 8.09 16.77 -4.70
N SER A 126 9.27 17.32 -5.06
CA SER A 126 9.54 18.75 -5.05
C SER A 126 8.56 19.53 -5.94
N ILE A 127 8.29 19.03 -7.16
CA ILE A 127 7.31 19.64 -8.07
C ILE A 127 5.91 19.63 -7.46
N ARG A 128 5.47 18.49 -6.91
CA ARG A 128 4.12 18.31 -6.37
C ARG A 128 3.85 19.15 -5.13
N GLU A 129 4.82 19.28 -4.23
CA GLU A 129 4.69 20.10 -3.02
C GLU A 129 4.54 21.59 -3.33
N ASN A 130 5.00 22.03 -4.50
CA ASN A 130 4.94 23.43 -4.91
C ASN A 130 3.78 23.74 -5.88
N MET A 131 3.07 22.73 -6.40
CA MET A 131 1.94 22.92 -7.31
C MET A 131 0.84 23.77 -6.65
N GLY A 132 0.53 24.91 -7.27
CA GLY A 132 -0.51 25.83 -6.81
C GLY A 132 0.00 27.00 -5.98
N THR A 133 1.32 27.09 -5.75
CA THR A 133 1.94 28.34 -5.29
C THR A 133 2.03 29.32 -6.48
N ASN A 134 1.84 30.62 -6.24
CA ASN A 134 1.86 31.62 -7.32
C ASN A 134 3.13 31.45 -8.18
N SER A 135 2.98 31.40 -9.51
CA SER A 135 4.05 31.07 -10.47
C SER A 135 5.33 31.91 -10.32
N ALA A 136 5.24 33.12 -9.78
CA ALA A 136 6.38 33.99 -9.50
C ALA A 136 7.24 33.51 -8.30
N ALA A 137 6.65 32.84 -7.30
CA ALA A 137 7.37 32.26 -6.18
C ALA A 137 8.03 30.92 -6.57
N GLU A 138 7.35 30.11 -7.41
CA GLU A 138 7.94 28.90 -7.98
C GLU A 138 9.14 29.20 -8.90
N ALA A 139 9.04 30.24 -9.73
CA ALA A 139 10.11 30.63 -10.66
C ALA A 139 11.37 31.14 -9.94
N ASN A 140 11.23 31.64 -8.72
CA ASN A 140 12.34 32.09 -7.88
C ASN A 140 12.88 30.96 -6.98
N ASN A 141 12.28 29.77 -6.99
CA ASN A 141 12.78 28.61 -6.28
C ASN A 141 13.73 27.79 -7.18
N GLU A 142 15.03 27.97 -6.96
CA GLU A 142 16.09 27.31 -7.72
C GLU A 142 15.98 25.78 -7.64
N GLU A 143 15.58 25.22 -6.50
CA GLU A 143 15.42 23.78 -6.30
C GLU A 143 14.30 23.21 -7.16
N VAL A 144 13.15 23.89 -7.22
CA VAL A 144 12.00 23.48 -8.06
C VAL A 144 12.36 23.56 -9.54
N THR A 145 13.13 24.57 -9.93
CA THR A 145 13.60 24.73 -11.31
C THR A 145 14.52 23.58 -11.72
N ILE A 146 15.46 23.21 -10.84
CA ILE A 146 16.35 22.07 -11.05
C ILE A 146 15.53 20.77 -11.10
N ALA A 147 14.58 20.55 -10.19
CA ALA A 147 13.72 19.38 -10.16
C ALA A 147 12.90 19.23 -11.45
N LYS A 148 12.28 20.31 -11.95
CA LYS A 148 11.56 20.32 -13.24
C LYS A 148 12.45 19.92 -14.40
N LYS A 149 13.70 20.42 -14.43
CA LYS A 149 14.68 20.07 -15.47
C LYS A 149 15.06 18.59 -15.39
N LEU A 150 15.46 18.10 -14.23
CA LEU A 150 15.86 16.70 -14.02
C LEU A 150 14.72 15.73 -14.37
N PHE A 151 13.50 16.02 -13.92
CA PHE A 151 12.34 15.19 -14.21
C PHE A 151 12.00 15.18 -15.71
N LYS A 152 12.13 16.34 -16.38
CA LYS A 152 11.95 16.43 -17.84
C LYS A 152 13.01 15.63 -18.60
N ASP A 153 14.26 15.68 -18.17
CA ASP A 153 15.34 14.88 -18.77
C ASP A 153 15.06 13.38 -18.63
N LEU A 154 14.57 12.94 -17.46
CA LEU A 154 14.13 11.56 -17.23
C LEU A 154 12.96 11.15 -18.14
N TYR A 155 11.96 12.03 -18.30
CA TYR A 155 10.84 11.78 -19.22
C TYR A 155 11.31 11.64 -20.68
N ASN A 156 12.26 12.48 -21.12
CA ASN A 156 12.79 12.45 -22.48
C ASN A 156 13.56 11.17 -22.81
N ILE A 157 14.23 10.57 -21.82
CA ILE A 157 14.89 9.26 -21.97
C ILE A 157 13.93 8.08 -21.75
N ASN A 158 12.61 8.33 -21.74
CA ASN A 158 11.57 7.33 -21.54
C ASN A 158 11.72 6.55 -20.21
N HIS A 159 12.13 7.23 -19.15
CA HIS A 159 12.25 6.63 -17.83
C HIS A 159 10.88 6.17 -17.30
N LEU A 160 10.73 4.86 -17.08
CA LEU A 160 9.45 4.23 -16.75
C LEU A 160 8.76 4.85 -15.53
N LEU A 161 9.49 5.02 -14.41
CA LEU A 161 8.91 5.61 -13.21
C LEU A 161 8.46 7.06 -13.42
N ALA A 162 9.18 7.84 -14.23
CA ALA A 162 8.79 9.23 -14.51
C ALA A 162 7.48 9.28 -15.32
N ILE A 163 7.32 8.37 -16.30
CA ILE A 163 6.09 8.25 -17.08
C ILE A 163 4.92 7.82 -16.18
N LYS A 164 5.12 6.83 -15.31
CA LYS A 164 4.09 6.39 -14.36
C LYS A 164 3.64 7.54 -13.45
N LEU A 165 4.59 8.28 -12.86
CA LEU A 165 4.29 9.37 -11.94
C LEU A 165 3.45 10.48 -12.60
N LEU A 166 3.64 10.73 -13.90
CA LEU A 166 2.77 11.64 -14.67
C LEU A 166 1.36 11.06 -14.86
N GLY A 167 1.25 9.76 -15.13
CA GLY A 167 -0.04 9.08 -15.19
C GLY A 167 -0.80 9.11 -13.86
N ASP A 168 -0.09 8.88 -12.75
CA ASP A 168 -0.66 8.95 -11.40
C ASP A 168 -1.17 10.37 -11.11
N LEU A 169 -0.39 11.40 -11.46
CA LEU A 169 -0.78 12.80 -11.29
C LEU A 169 -2.04 13.15 -12.10
N ALA A 170 -2.10 12.71 -13.36
CA ALA A 170 -3.25 12.95 -14.22
C ALA A 170 -4.52 12.29 -13.65
N LEU A 171 -4.42 11.08 -13.10
CA LEU A 171 -5.55 10.44 -12.40
C LEU A 171 -5.97 11.19 -11.14
N GLU A 172 -5.01 11.64 -10.32
CA GLU A 172 -5.31 12.45 -9.12
C GLU A 172 -6.03 13.75 -9.49
N ALA A 173 -5.73 14.32 -10.67
CA ALA A 173 -6.40 15.50 -11.23
C ALA A 173 -7.75 15.18 -11.93
N ASN A 174 -8.24 13.94 -11.86
CA ASN A 174 -9.42 13.42 -12.58
C ASN A 174 -9.31 13.51 -14.12
N ASN A 175 -8.10 13.66 -14.67
CA ASN A 175 -7.84 13.63 -16.11
C ASN A 175 -7.47 12.21 -16.55
N TRP A 176 -8.47 11.32 -16.63
CA TRP A 176 -8.25 9.90 -16.93
C TRP A 176 -7.80 9.64 -18.37
N GLU A 177 -8.11 10.52 -19.32
CA GLU A 177 -7.66 10.42 -20.72
C GLU A 177 -6.14 10.62 -20.85
N GLU A 178 -5.62 11.64 -20.17
CA GLU A 178 -4.18 11.90 -20.14
C GLU A 178 -3.44 10.80 -19.37
N ALA A 179 -4.00 10.34 -18.25
CA ALA A 179 -3.44 9.21 -17.52
C ALA A 179 -3.34 7.95 -18.39
N LEU A 180 -4.39 7.63 -19.14
CA LEU A 180 -4.41 6.52 -20.09
C LEU A 180 -3.29 6.65 -21.13
N THR A 181 -3.02 7.86 -21.61
CA THR A 181 -1.91 8.14 -22.54
C THR A 181 -0.56 7.82 -21.93
N PHE A 182 -0.30 8.27 -20.69
CA PHE A 182 0.96 7.98 -20.00
C PHE A 182 1.12 6.50 -19.67
N TYR A 183 0.08 5.83 -19.17
CA TYR A 183 0.16 4.40 -18.87
C TYR A 183 0.33 3.54 -20.13
N ASN A 184 -0.35 3.87 -21.23
CA ASN A 184 -0.12 3.16 -22.50
C ASN A 184 1.31 3.40 -23.01
N LYS A 185 1.83 4.62 -22.89
CA LYS A 185 3.25 4.90 -23.20
C LYS A 185 4.17 4.04 -22.33
N TYR A 186 3.90 3.94 -21.03
CA TYR A 186 4.66 3.07 -20.11
C TYR A 186 4.65 1.62 -20.60
N ILE A 187 3.46 1.05 -20.88
CA ILE A 187 3.34 -0.36 -21.29
C ILE A 187 4.08 -0.62 -22.61
N ASN A 188 3.98 0.28 -23.58
CA ASN A 188 4.68 0.16 -24.86
C ASN A 188 6.22 0.15 -24.71
N ILE A 189 6.76 0.74 -23.65
CA ILE A 189 8.20 0.74 -23.36
C ILE A 189 8.58 -0.45 -22.49
N ALA A 190 7.72 -0.82 -21.52
CA ALA A 190 8.01 -1.85 -20.52
C ALA A 190 7.83 -3.28 -21.04
N VAL A 191 7.06 -3.50 -22.11
CA VAL A 191 6.65 -4.82 -22.60
C VAL A 191 7.16 -5.05 -24.03
N LYS A 192 7.70 -6.25 -24.33
CA LYS A 192 7.99 -6.68 -25.72
C LYS A 192 6.71 -7.05 -26.46
N ASP A 193 6.75 -7.05 -27.79
CA ASP A 193 5.67 -7.51 -28.68
C ASP A 193 5.09 -8.91 -28.35
N ASN A 194 5.82 -9.75 -27.61
CA ASN A 194 5.39 -11.09 -27.17
C ASN A 194 4.83 -11.13 -25.73
N GLY A 195 4.57 -9.99 -25.10
CA GLY A 195 4.00 -9.91 -23.74
C GLY A 195 5.00 -10.13 -22.59
N HIS A 196 6.28 -10.35 -22.87
CA HIS A 196 7.32 -10.45 -21.85
C HIS A 196 7.83 -9.06 -21.44
N LEU A 197 8.05 -8.86 -20.13
CA LEU A 197 8.62 -7.63 -19.61
C LEU A 197 10.06 -7.43 -20.11
N LEU A 198 10.35 -6.24 -20.62
CA LEU A 198 11.68 -5.79 -21.00
C LEU A 198 12.53 -5.43 -19.78
N THR A 199 11.87 -5.07 -18.69
CA THR A 199 12.48 -4.55 -17.47
C THR A 199 12.17 -5.50 -16.32
N GLY A 200 13.09 -5.65 -15.36
CA GLY A 200 12.85 -6.43 -14.14
C GLY A 200 11.97 -5.70 -13.10
N ASN A 201 11.10 -4.79 -13.56
CA ASN A 201 10.23 -3.95 -12.72
C ASN A 201 8.80 -4.46 -12.77
N ASP A 202 8.63 -5.72 -12.37
CA ASP A 202 7.36 -6.46 -12.41
C ASP A 202 6.32 -5.76 -11.51
N ASP A 203 6.71 -5.38 -10.28
CA ASP A 203 5.85 -4.69 -9.31
C ASP A 203 5.27 -3.38 -9.91
N LEU A 204 6.14 -2.55 -10.51
CA LEU A 204 5.73 -1.26 -11.08
C LEU A 204 4.79 -1.43 -12.28
N THR A 205 5.08 -2.42 -13.12
CA THR A 205 4.28 -2.71 -14.31
C THR A 205 2.93 -3.29 -13.94
N GLY A 206 2.89 -4.16 -12.94
CA GLY A 206 1.65 -4.66 -12.38
C GLY A 206 0.79 -3.55 -11.80
N GLU A 207 1.37 -2.56 -11.11
CA GLU A 207 0.63 -1.38 -10.66
C GLU A 207 0.02 -0.58 -11.82
N VAL A 208 0.77 -0.36 -12.91
CA VAL A 208 0.24 0.32 -14.10
C VAL A 208 -0.92 -0.44 -14.72
N TYR A 209 -0.83 -1.77 -14.84
CA TYR A 209 -1.98 -2.59 -15.27
C TYR A 209 -3.16 -2.45 -14.31
N GLY A 210 -2.91 -2.45 -13.01
CA GLY A 210 -3.92 -2.21 -11.99
C GLY A 210 -4.70 -0.91 -12.22
N LYS A 211 -3.97 0.19 -12.46
CA LYS A 211 -4.54 1.52 -12.76
C LYS A 211 -5.28 1.55 -14.09
N LEU A 212 -4.76 0.91 -15.13
CA LEU A 212 -5.46 0.77 -16.41
C LEU A 212 -6.79 0.03 -16.23
N GLY A 213 -6.82 -1.04 -15.45
CA GLY A 213 -8.06 -1.75 -15.12
C GLY A 213 -9.06 -0.88 -14.35
N GLU A 214 -8.59 -0.06 -13.40
CA GLU A 214 -9.44 0.93 -12.70
C GLU A 214 -10.05 1.94 -13.67
N ILE A 215 -9.29 2.42 -14.66
CA ILE A 215 -9.78 3.36 -15.67
C ILE A 215 -10.86 2.72 -16.54
N GLU A 216 -10.58 1.53 -17.07
CA GLU A 216 -11.51 0.79 -17.93
C GLU A 216 -12.81 0.48 -17.18
N PHE A 217 -12.71 0.07 -15.91
CA PHE A 217 -13.87 -0.24 -15.08
C PHE A 217 -14.70 1.00 -14.73
N THR A 218 -14.04 2.07 -14.27
CA THR A 218 -14.72 3.23 -13.66
C THR A 218 -15.21 4.23 -14.70
N TYR A 219 -14.40 4.55 -15.70
CA TYR A 219 -14.68 5.65 -16.64
C TYR A 219 -15.19 5.14 -17.99
N LEU A 220 -14.67 4.01 -18.47
CA LEU A 220 -15.05 3.46 -19.79
C LEU A 220 -16.12 2.37 -19.70
N ALA A 221 -16.46 1.93 -18.48
CA ALA A 221 -17.40 0.84 -18.21
C ALA A 221 -17.10 -0.47 -19.00
N ASN A 222 -15.82 -0.72 -19.30
CA ASN A 222 -15.35 -1.87 -20.05
C ASN A 222 -14.84 -2.97 -19.11
N MET A 223 -15.78 -3.81 -18.65
CA MET A 223 -15.48 -4.86 -17.67
C MET A 223 -14.51 -5.92 -18.20
N THR A 224 -14.62 -6.31 -19.47
CA THR A 224 -13.73 -7.32 -20.07
C THR A 224 -12.28 -6.85 -20.08
N LYS A 225 -12.04 -5.62 -20.50
CA LYS A 225 -10.68 -5.08 -20.54
C LYS A 225 -10.13 -4.78 -19.15
N ALA A 226 -10.99 -4.36 -18.22
CA ALA A 226 -10.61 -4.21 -16.83
C ALA A 226 -10.16 -5.55 -16.20
N GLU A 227 -10.91 -6.62 -16.46
CA GLU A 227 -10.57 -7.98 -16.04
C GLU A 227 -9.20 -8.42 -16.59
N GLU A 228 -8.96 -8.25 -17.89
CA GLU A 228 -7.68 -8.59 -18.52
C GLU A 228 -6.49 -7.85 -17.88
N TYR A 229 -6.65 -6.55 -17.62
CA TYR A 229 -5.61 -5.76 -16.98
C TYR A 229 -5.39 -6.17 -15.52
N TRP A 230 -6.44 -6.41 -14.75
CA TRP A 230 -6.29 -6.88 -13.39
C TRP A 230 -5.69 -8.28 -13.33
N GLN A 231 -6.00 -9.18 -14.25
CA GLN A 231 -5.32 -10.48 -14.30
C GLN A 231 -3.80 -10.30 -14.45
N LYS A 232 -3.34 -9.48 -15.40
CA LYS A 232 -1.91 -9.16 -15.58
C LYS A 232 -1.30 -8.53 -14.33
N CYS A 233 -2.02 -7.60 -13.71
CA CYS A 233 -1.60 -6.98 -12.46
C CYS A 233 -1.36 -8.02 -11.36
N LEU A 234 -2.32 -8.92 -11.14
CA LEU A 234 -2.27 -9.94 -10.09
C LEU A 234 -1.23 -11.03 -10.34
N GLU A 235 -0.84 -11.25 -11.60
CA GLU A 235 0.27 -12.15 -11.98
C GLU A 235 1.65 -11.52 -11.69
N LEU A 236 1.77 -10.20 -11.78
CA LEU A 236 3.03 -9.46 -11.64
C LEU A 236 3.30 -8.92 -10.23
N THR A 237 2.31 -8.88 -9.36
CA THR A 237 2.41 -8.23 -8.05
C THR A 237 2.15 -9.19 -6.90
N SER A 238 2.72 -8.87 -5.74
CA SER A 238 2.39 -9.57 -4.52
C SER A 238 0.96 -9.22 -4.05
N VAL A 239 0.33 -10.13 -3.28
CA VAL A 239 -1.00 -9.85 -2.69
C VAL A 239 -0.98 -8.63 -1.78
N GLU A 240 0.14 -8.39 -1.07
CA GLU A 240 0.32 -7.25 -0.17
C GLU A 240 0.21 -5.90 -0.90
N ASP A 241 0.65 -5.86 -2.17
CA ASP A 241 0.74 -4.66 -3.00
C ASP A 241 -0.47 -4.48 -3.94
N SER A 242 -1.30 -5.53 -4.12
CA SER A 242 -2.41 -5.56 -5.08
C SER A 242 -3.80 -5.75 -4.46
N VAL A 243 -3.90 -5.56 -3.14
CA VAL A 243 -5.12 -5.74 -2.34
C VAL A 243 -6.35 -5.06 -2.97
N ARG A 244 -6.19 -3.81 -3.44
CA ARG A 244 -7.26 -3.04 -4.06
C ARG A 244 -7.76 -3.68 -5.34
N TRP A 245 -6.87 -4.20 -6.19
CA TRP A 245 -7.24 -4.82 -7.46
C TRP A 245 -7.82 -6.22 -7.26
N TYR A 246 -7.40 -6.96 -6.24
CA TYR A 246 -8.12 -8.17 -5.80
C TYR A 246 -9.58 -7.87 -5.47
N PHE A 247 -9.82 -6.81 -4.68
CA PHE A 247 -11.18 -6.40 -4.33
C PHE A 247 -12.00 -5.97 -5.55
N LEU A 248 -11.44 -5.13 -6.43
CA LEU A 248 -12.14 -4.62 -7.61
C LEU A 248 -12.42 -5.74 -8.64
N ALA A 249 -11.45 -6.62 -8.88
CA ALA A 249 -11.66 -7.79 -9.74
C ALA A 249 -12.76 -8.70 -9.17
N ALA A 250 -12.84 -8.85 -7.85
CA ALA A 250 -13.92 -9.61 -7.23
C ALA A 250 -15.31 -9.04 -7.51
N GLN A 251 -15.44 -7.71 -7.64
CA GLN A 251 -16.73 -7.08 -7.94
C GLN A 251 -17.27 -7.49 -9.31
N ILE A 252 -16.40 -7.69 -10.31
CA ILE A 252 -16.81 -8.17 -11.64
C ILE A 252 -17.49 -9.53 -11.54
N TYR A 253 -16.98 -10.41 -10.69
CA TYR A 253 -17.45 -11.79 -10.59
C TYR A 253 -18.60 -11.99 -9.60
N MET A 254 -19.04 -10.95 -8.89
CA MET A 254 -19.90 -11.13 -7.73
C MET A 254 -21.27 -11.74 -8.07
N SER A 255 -21.79 -11.47 -9.27
CA SER A 255 -23.05 -12.04 -9.78
C SER A 255 -22.85 -13.23 -10.73
N SER A 256 -21.76 -13.26 -11.49
CA SER A 256 -21.50 -14.27 -12.53
C SER A 256 -20.76 -15.50 -12.00
N GLU A 257 -19.69 -15.30 -11.23
CA GLU A 257 -18.81 -16.35 -10.70
C GLU A 257 -18.52 -16.12 -9.20
N PRO A 258 -19.52 -16.25 -8.32
CA PRO A 258 -19.41 -15.85 -6.91
C PRO A 258 -18.39 -16.66 -6.11
N LEU A 259 -18.08 -17.90 -6.53
CA LEU A 259 -16.97 -18.66 -5.93
C LEU A 259 -15.61 -18.00 -6.22
N LYS A 260 -15.41 -17.50 -7.44
CA LYS A 260 -14.20 -16.77 -7.82
C LYS A 260 -14.14 -15.41 -7.12
N SER A 261 -15.26 -14.70 -7.06
CA SER A 261 -15.40 -13.46 -6.29
C SER A 261 -15.00 -13.67 -4.82
N ARG A 262 -15.52 -14.72 -4.17
CA ARG A 262 -15.17 -15.07 -2.79
C ARG A 262 -13.67 -15.25 -2.59
N ILE A 263 -13.00 -16.03 -3.44
CA ILE A 263 -11.55 -16.29 -3.32
C ILE A 263 -10.74 -14.98 -3.43
N LEU A 264 -11.13 -14.10 -4.35
CA LEU A 264 -10.45 -12.82 -4.53
C LEU A 264 -10.69 -11.88 -3.34
N LEU A 265 -11.91 -11.83 -2.81
CA LEU A 265 -12.23 -11.08 -1.59
C LEU A 265 -11.50 -11.63 -0.37
N GLU A 266 -11.41 -12.95 -0.20
CA GLU A 266 -10.67 -13.59 0.89
C GLU A 266 -9.19 -13.23 0.84
N LYS A 267 -8.58 -13.18 -0.36
CA LYS A 267 -7.22 -12.71 -0.54
C LYS A 267 -7.05 -11.25 -0.10
N ALA A 268 -7.95 -10.36 -0.50
CA ALA A 268 -7.91 -8.97 -0.07
C ALA A 268 -8.14 -8.82 1.46
N ALA A 269 -9.12 -9.53 2.01
CA ALA A 269 -9.41 -9.57 3.44
C ALA A 269 -8.23 -10.08 4.27
N SER A 270 -7.48 -11.09 3.77
CA SER A 270 -6.28 -11.61 4.43
C SER A 270 -5.18 -10.56 4.64
N GLN A 271 -5.21 -9.47 3.87
CA GLN A 271 -4.29 -8.34 3.98
C GLN A 271 -4.83 -7.17 4.80
N GLY A 272 -6.01 -7.34 5.41
CA GLY A 272 -6.68 -6.33 6.24
C GLY A 272 -7.52 -5.32 5.45
N PHE A 273 -7.94 -5.65 4.23
CA PHE A 273 -8.81 -4.76 3.44
C PHE A 273 -10.24 -4.77 3.97
N LYS A 274 -10.62 -3.69 4.66
CA LYS A 274 -11.89 -3.61 5.39
C LYS A 274 -13.11 -3.77 4.48
N GLU A 275 -13.08 -3.20 3.28
CA GLU A 275 -14.21 -3.22 2.34
C GLU A 275 -14.54 -4.64 1.89
N SER A 276 -13.54 -5.55 1.88
CA SER A 276 -13.76 -6.96 1.56
C SER A 276 -14.56 -7.70 2.62
N LEU A 277 -14.49 -7.30 3.90
CA LEU A 277 -15.18 -7.99 4.99
C LEU A 277 -16.69 -7.89 4.83
N THR A 278 -17.19 -6.68 4.61
CA THR A 278 -18.61 -6.43 4.37
C THR A 278 -19.09 -7.11 3.08
N SER A 279 -18.31 -7.03 1.99
CA SER A 279 -18.64 -7.73 0.74
C SER A 279 -18.71 -9.26 0.91
N LEU A 280 -17.78 -9.87 1.65
CA LEU A 280 -17.79 -11.30 1.96
C LEU A 280 -19.02 -11.68 2.78
N GLY A 281 -19.36 -10.89 3.81
CA GLY A 281 -20.55 -11.11 4.61
C GLY A 281 -21.83 -11.12 3.75
N PHE A 282 -21.99 -10.12 2.87
CA PHE A 282 -23.14 -10.07 1.97
C PHE A 282 -23.13 -11.17 0.91
N LEU A 283 -21.97 -11.56 0.39
CA LEU A 283 -21.84 -12.66 -0.56
C LEU A 283 -22.26 -14.00 0.06
N GLU A 284 -21.75 -14.31 1.26
CA GLU A 284 -22.13 -15.51 2.02
C GLU A 284 -23.61 -15.51 2.38
N MET A 285 -24.15 -14.37 2.81
CA MET A 285 -25.56 -14.24 3.19
C MET A 285 -26.52 -14.36 2.01
N ASN A 286 -26.27 -13.64 0.92
CA ASN A 286 -27.24 -13.47 -0.17
C ASN A 286 -27.12 -14.56 -1.22
N TYR A 287 -25.90 -14.97 -1.57
CA TYR A 287 -25.68 -15.96 -2.62
C TYR A 287 -25.59 -17.38 -2.04
N PHE A 288 -24.69 -17.60 -1.09
CA PHE A 288 -24.47 -18.93 -0.52
C PHE A 288 -25.50 -19.32 0.54
N ARG A 289 -26.26 -18.34 1.07
CA ARG A 289 -27.21 -18.49 2.18
C ARG A 289 -26.57 -19.10 3.44
N ASP A 290 -25.27 -18.87 3.62
CA ASP A 290 -24.52 -19.29 4.80
C ASP A 290 -24.49 -18.13 5.81
N TYR A 291 -25.57 -18.05 6.59
CA TYR A 291 -25.71 -17.04 7.64
C TYR A 291 -24.69 -17.20 8.78
N GLY A 292 -24.12 -18.40 8.95
CA GLY A 292 -23.09 -18.66 9.95
C GLY A 292 -21.77 -18.00 9.56
N ARG A 293 -21.29 -18.27 8.35
CA ARG A 293 -20.08 -17.64 7.81
C ARG A 293 -20.25 -16.14 7.61
N ALA A 294 -21.40 -15.71 7.09
CA ALA A 294 -21.70 -14.29 6.93
C ALA A 294 -21.59 -13.54 8.27
N LYS A 295 -22.12 -14.12 9.35
CA LYS A 295 -22.03 -13.55 10.70
C LYS A 295 -20.58 -13.35 11.14
N GLU A 296 -19.67 -14.29 10.87
CA GLU A 296 -18.25 -14.15 11.23
C GLU A 296 -17.56 -13.03 10.43
N TRP A 297 -17.83 -12.92 9.13
CA TRP A 297 -17.30 -11.82 8.31
C TRP A 297 -17.79 -10.46 8.79
N PHE A 298 -19.09 -10.35 9.11
CA PHE A 298 -19.66 -9.12 9.65
C PHE A 298 -19.11 -8.78 11.04
N LYS A 299 -18.81 -9.77 11.91
CA LYS A 299 -18.13 -9.49 13.19
C LYS A 299 -16.78 -8.82 12.97
N LEU A 300 -15.97 -9.34 12.05
CA LEU A 300 -14.67 -8.72 11.71
C LEU A 300 -14.87 -7.29 11.20
N GLY A 301 -15.89 -7.05 10.38
CA GLY A 301 -16.24 -5.70 9.92
C GLY A 301 -16.72 -4.76 11.05
N MET A 302 -17.42 -5.29 12.05
CA MET A 302 -17.81 -4.54 13.24
C MET A 302 -16.60 -4.14 14.11
N GLU A 303 -15.56 -4.98 14.19
CA GLU A 303 -14.31 -4.68 14.92
C GLU A 303 -13.56 -3.47 14.32
N VAL A 304 -13.68 -3.27 13.00
CA VAL A 304 -13.17 -2.08 12.29
C VAL A 304 -14.22 -0.98 12.13
N PHE A 305 -15.33 -1.08 12.86
CA PHE A 305 -16.42 -0.09 12.95
C PHE A 305 -17.14 0.21 11.61
N GLU A 306 -17.25 -0.75 10.69
CA GLU A 306 -18.08 -0.57 9.49
C GLU A 306 -19.58 -0.74 9.79
N LEU A 307 -20.37 0.33 9.64
CA LEU A 307 -21.81 0.33 9.92
C LEU A 307 -22.59 -0.73 9.12
N GLN A 308 -22.23 -0.95 7.86
CA GLN A 308 -22.89 -1.97 7.03
C GLN A 308 -22.70 -3.39 7.59
N SER A 309 -21.57 -3.64 8.25
CA SER A 309 -21.33 -4.92 8.92
C SER A 309 -22.21 -5.09 10.17
N PHE A 310 -22.52 -4.02 10.92
CA PHE A 310 -23.52 -4.12 12.00
C PHE A 310 -24.90 -4.50 11.46
N ILE A 311 -25.31 -3.90 10.34
CA ILE A 311 -26.60 -4.19 9.69
C ILE A 311 -26.63 -5.65 9.21
N GLY A 312 -25.60 -6.10 8.49
CA GLY A 312 -25.51 -7.48 8.02
C GLY A 312 -25.46 -8.50 9.16
N PHE A 313 -24.76 -8.19 10.26
CA PHE A 313 -24.74 -9.02 11.45
C PHE A 313 -26.12 -9.13 12.10
N PHE A 314 -26.87 -8.03 12.21
CA PHE A 314 -28.25 -8.03 12.70
C PHE A 314 -29.13 -8.92 11.82
N ASP A 315 -29.08 -8.74 10.50
CA ASP A 315 -29.87 -9.53 9.55
C ASP A 315 -29.54 -11.04 9.68
N CYS A 316 -28.27 -11.41 9.85
CA CYS A 316 -27.86 -12.80 10.11
C CYS A 316 -28.38 -13.33 11.44
N CYS A 317 -28.36 -12.53 12.52
CA CYS A 317 -28.88 -12.95 13.82
C CYS A 317 -30.39 -13.18 13.79
N VAL A 318 -31.14 -12.31 13.10
CA VAL A 318 -32.59 -12.49 12.91
C VAL A 318 -32.89 -13.77 12.12
N LYS A 319 -32.13 -14.05 11.06
CA LYS A 319 -32.30 -15.27 10.25
C LYS A 319 -31.98 -16.55 11.02
N ASN A 320 -30.99 -16.50 11.91
CA ASN A 320 -30.62 -17.62 12.79
C ASN A 320 -31.42 -17.65 14.11
N GLU A 321 -32.41 -16.77 14.28
CA GLU A 321 -33.22 -16.66 15.50
C GLU A 321 -32.41 -16.39 16.79
N ASP A 322 -31.22 -15.80 16.65
CA ASP A 322 -30.38 -15.36 17.77
C ASP A 322 -30.84 -13.98 18.27
N TRP A 323 -31.98 -13.96 18.96
CA TRP A 323 -32.67 -12.74 19.39
C TRP A 323 -31.85 -11.88 20.36
N ILE A 324 -31.05 -12.51 21.22
CA ILE A 324 -30.21 -11.80 22.20
C ILE A 324 -29.08 -11.06 21.48
N ALA A 325 -28.38 -11.71 20.55
CA ALA A 325 -27.32 -11.06 19.78
C ALA A 325 -27.89 -9.96 18.86
N ALA A 326 -29.04 -10.22 18.24
CA ALA A 326 -29.74 -9.22 17.43
C ALA A 326 -30.09 -7.96 18.26
N LEU A 327 -30.63 -8.13 19.47
CA LEU A 327 -30.96 -7.00 20.35
C LEU A 327 -29.69 -6.22 20.76
N LYS A 328 -28.61 -6.91 21.11
CA LYS A 328 -27.33 -6.25 21.45
C LYS A 328 -26.79 -5.45 20.26
N CYS A 329 -26.85 -6.02 19.06
CA CYS A 329 -26.42 -5.33 17.84
C CYS A 329 -27.30 -4.11 17.53
N LEU A 330 -28.63 -4.25 17.66
CA LEU A 330 -29.57 -3.15 17.46
C LEU A 330 -29.26 -1.95 18.37
N LYS A 331 -29.02 -2.20 19.67
CA LYS A 331 -28.64 -1.14 20.62
C LYS A 331 -27.34 -0.43 20.20
N SER A 332 -26.38 -1.17 19.65
CA SER A 332 -25.15 -0.58 19.11
C SER A 332 -25.43 0.30 17.88
N ILE A 333 -26.27 -0.15 16.95
CA ILE A 333 -26.68 0.63 15.76
C ILE A 333 -27.41 1.91 16.18
N GLU A 334 -28.35 1.82 17.10
CA GLU A 334 -29.07 2.99 17.66
C GLU A 334 -28.09 3.98 18.29
N LYS A 335 -27.12 3.48 19.09
CA LYS A 335 -26.08 4.32 19.69
C LYS A 335 -25.24 5.02 18.64
N ILE A 336 -24.81 4.31 17.58
CA ILE A 336 -24.05 4.90 16.46
C ILE A 336 -24.84 6.05 15.82
N GLY A 337 -26.16 5.88 15.61
CA GLY A 337 -27.03 6.92 15.06
C GLY A 337 -27.14 8.19 15.92
N THR A 338 -26.87 8.09 17.22
CA THR A 338 -26.89 9.22 18.17
C THR A 338 -25.54 9.91 18.38
N MET A 339 -24.44 9.34 17.91
CA MET A 339 -23.10 9.92 18.10
C MET A 339 -22.90 11.15 17.21
N GLU A 340 -22.54 12.29 17.82
CA GLU A 340 -22.17 13.52 17.09
C GLU A 340 -20.71 13.51 16.60
N SER A 341 -19.86 12.63 17.13
CA SER A 341 -18.39 12.74 17.05
C SER A 341 -17.70 11.71 16.14
N PHE A 342 -18.41 11.04 15.23
CA PHE A 342 -17.78 10.17 14.21
C PHE A 342 -18.02 10.71 12.81
N GLY A 343 -17.21 11.71 12.43
CA GLY A 343 -17.05 12.18 11.07
C GLY A 343 -18.15 13.15 10.60
N SER A 344 -17.77 14.04 9.70
CA SER A 344 -18.52 15.17 9.17
C SER A 344 -19.78 14.86 8.37
N ASP A 345 -20.31 13.62 8.35
CA ASP A 345 -21.29 13.24 7.34
C ASP A 345 -22.66 12.85 7.90
N ASN A 346 -23.68 13.54 7.39
CA ASN A 346 -25.12 13.25 7.51
C ASN A 346 -25.51 11.83 7.03
N THR A 347 -24.56 11.04 6.51
CA THR A 347 -24.73 9.73 5.86
C THR A 347 -24.99 8.59 6.85
N ASN A 348 -24.35 8.57 8.02
CA ASN A 348 -24.57 7.52 9.03
C ASN A 348 -25.97 7.61 9.63
N LYS A 349 -26.42 8.82 9.98
CA LYS A 349 -27.79 9.06 10.46
C LYS A 349 -28.82 8.65 9.41
N ALA A 350 -28.61 9.00 8.14
CA ALA A 350 -29.47 8.56 7.05
C ALA A 350 -29.48 7.03 6.90
N THR A 351 -28.32 6.38 6.99
CA THR A 351 -28.19 4.92 6.89
C THR A 351 -28.90 4.20 8.04
N VAL A 352 -28.73 4.68 9.28
CA VAL A 352 -29.42 4.13 10.45
C VAL A 352 -30.93 4.35 10.33
N SER A 353 -31.39 5.55 9.97
CA SER A 353 -32.82 5.80 9.74
C SER A 353 -33.41 4.88 8.67
N ASN A 354 -32.70 4.69 7.56
CA ASN A 354 -33.10 3.75 6.51
C ASN A 354 -33.17 2.31 7.04
N PHE A 355 -32.19 1.88 7.83
CA PHE A 355 -32.19 0.58 8.49
C PHE A 355 -33.42 0.42 9.41
N MET A 356 -33.67 1.38 10.31
CA MET A 356 -34.79 1.32 11.25
C MET A 356 -36.14 1.21 10.51
N ASN A 357 -36.32 1.98 9.44
CA ASN A 357 -37.55 1.96 8.65
C ASN A 357 -37.71 0.64 7.88
N SER A 358 -36.66 0.19 7.20
CA SER A 358 -36.73 -1.01 6.34
C SER A 358 -36.77 -2.32 7.12
N ARG A 359 -36.35 -2.33 8.39
CA ARG A 359 -36.33 -3.52 9.27
C ARG A 359 -37.35 -3.42 10.42
N ALA A 360 -38.31 -2.49 10.37
CA ALA A 360 -39.23 -2.20 11.47
C ALA A 360 -39.90 -3.46 12.05
N GLU A 361 -40.48 -4.32 11.20
CA GLU A 361 -41.14 -5.56 11.63
C GLU A 361 -40.18 -6.54 12.33
N PHE A 362 -38.95 -6.67 11.82
CA PHE A 362 -37.93 -7.53 12.43
C PHE A 362 -37.43 -6.96 13.76
N ILE A 363 -37.29 -5.64 13.86
CA ILE A 363 -36.90 -4.94 15.09
C ILE A 363 -37.94 -5.17 16.18
N ASP A 364 -39.23 -5.03 15.86
CA ASP A 364 -40.31 -5.28 16.81
C ASP A 364 -40.32 -6.74 17.27
N LYS A 365 -40.14 -7.68 16.32
CA LYS A 365 -40.00 -9.11 16.63
C LYS A 365 -38.82 -9.39 17.55
N VAL A 366 -37.65 -8.79 17.30
CA VAL A 366 -36.46 -8.94 18.15
C VAL A 366 -36.72 -8.43 19.56
N ARG A 367 -37.33 -7.25 19.71
CA ARG A 367 -37.65 -6.67 21.02
C ARG A 367 -38.63 -7.53 21.81
N LEU A 368 -39.66 -8.08 21.15
CA LEU A 368 -40.63 -8.97 21.78
C LEU A 368 -40.00 -10.32 22.19
N LYS A 369 -39.28 -10.98 21.28
CA LYS A 369 -38.70 -12.31 21.51
C LYS A 369 -37.56 -12.29 22.52
N SER A 370 -36.76 -11.24 22.55
CA SER A 370 -35.69 -11.08 23.54
C SER A 370 -36.19 -10.76 24.96
N ALA A 371 -37.44 -10.35 25.14
CA ALA A 371 -38.05 -10.17 26.46
C ALA A 371 -38.61 -11.48 27.06
N LEU A 372 -38.74 -12.53 26.22
CA LEU A 372 -39.25 -13.85 26.59
C LEU A 372 -38.14 -14.87 26.90
N VAL A 373 -36.88 -14.49 26.68
CA VAL A 373 -35.67 -15.26 26.95
C VAL A 373 -34.91 -14.57 28.07
#